data_AF-A0A257TFL8-F1
#
_entry.id   AF-A0A257TFL8-F1
#
_cell.length_a   1.000
_cell.length_b   1.000
_cell.length_c   1.000
_cell.angle_alpha   90.00
_cell.angle_beta   90.00
_cell.angle_gamma   90.00
#
_symmetry.space_group_name_H-M   'P 1'
#
loop_
_entity.id
_entity.type
_entity.pdbx_description
1 polymer ?
#
loop_
_entity_poly.entity_id
_entity_poly.type
_entity_poly.pdbx_seq_one_letter_code
_entity_poly.pdbx_strand_id
1 'polypeptide(L)'
;MTVLTEELLPESCRIRLSQALLFHDFREDTDDEVPDSVEDGVSALVDEMTFRSSDDEMENLWSRSDETKLGKLYDKTFNFLDNSWMSDERKAKHAAHLRRLCDVVQRLYGTLNIVLIARGVLHKLDVA
;
A
#
# COMPACT_ATOMS: atom_id res chain seq x y z
N MET A 1 -8.96 -8.20 -1.45
CA MET A 1 -8.42 -7.26 -0.45
C MET A 1 -8.54 -7.85 0.93
N THR A 2 -7.42 -8.09 1.61
CA THR A 2 -7.38 -8.61 2.98
C THR A 2 -7.62 -7.54 4.05
N VAL A 3 -7.70 -6.26 3.69
CA VAL A 3 -7.90 -5.16 4.66
C VAL A 3 -9.23 -5.25 5.40
N LEU A 4 -10.31 -5.70 4.73
CA LEU A 4 -11.62 -5.87 5.35
C LEU A 4 -11.64 -6.96 6.43
N THR A 5 -10.66 -7.85 6.44
CA THR A 5 -10.53 -8.94 7.42
C THR A 5 -9.49 -8.65 8.50
N GLU A 6 -8.89 -7.45 8.55
CA GLU A 6 -7.92 -7.11 9.61
C GLU A 6 -8.62 -6.80 10.94
N GLU A 7 -8.71 -7.78 11.83
CA GLU A 7 -9.38 -7.62 13.12
C GLU A 7 -8.73 -6.59 14.05
N LEU A 8 -7.44 -6.32 13.86
CA LEU A 8 -6.70 -5.32 14.64
C LEU A 8 -6.97 -3.87 14.19
N LEU A 9 -7.62 -3.67 13.03
CA LEU A 9 -8.00 -2.35 12.55
C LEU A 9 -9.46 -2.04 12.91
N PRO A 10 -9.78 -0.79 13.31
CA PRO A 10 -11.15 -0.35 13.45
C PRO A 10 -11.93 -0.54 12.14
N GLU A 11 -13.21 -0.90 12.25
CA GLU A 11 -14.05 -1.17 11.07
C GLU A 11 -14.11 0.02 10.10
N SER A 12 -14.24 1.25 10.62
CA SER A 12 -14.22 2.46 9.80
C SER A 12 -12.92 2.63 9.02
N CYS A 13 -11.78 2.33 9.64
CA CYS A 13 -10.47 2.34 8.98
C CYS A 13 -10.41 1.29 7.87
N ARG A 14 -10.92 0.08 8.12
CA ARG A 14 -10.97 -1.00 7.11
C ARG A 14 -11.82 -0.63 5.89
N ILE A 15 -13.02 -0.08 6.13
CA ILE A 15 -13.94 0.33 5.05
C ILE A 15 -13.28 1.43 4.22
N ARG A 16 -12.81 2.52 4.87
CA ARG A 16 -12.14 3.63 4.20
C ARG A 16 -10.92 3.16 3.38
N LEU A 17 -10.02 2.37 3.97
CA LEU A 17 -8.86 1.83 3.26
C LEU A 17 -9.26 0.91 2.10
N SER A 18 -10.30 0.09 2.26
CA SER A 18 -10.76 -0.79 1.17
C SER A 18 -11.25 0.01 -0.04
N GLN A 19 -11.97 1.12 0.20
CA GLN A 19 -12.43 2.01 -0.86
C GLN A 19 -11.24 2.78 -1.46
N ALA A 20 -10.33 3.31 -0.64
CA ALA A 20 -9.14 3.99 -1.15
C ALA A 20 -8.28 3.06 -2.00
N LEU A 21 -8.03 1.82 -1.57
CA LEU A 21 -7.29 0.82 -2.36
C LEU A 21 -7.99 0.47 -3.68
N LEU A 22 -9.32 0.50 -3.74
CA LEU A 22 -10.05 0.29 -4.99
C LEU A 22 -9.78 1.40 -6.01
N PHE A 23 -9.59 2.63 -5.55
CA PHE A 23 -9.50 3.83 -6.38
C PHE A 23 -8.10 4.48 -6.40
N HIS A 24 -7.09 3.90 -5.74
CA HIS A 24 -5.81 4.57 -5.51
C HIS A 24 -5.06 4.94 -6.81
N ASP A 25 -5.25 4.16 -7.87
CA ASP A 25 -4.65 4.39 -9.18
C ASP A 25 -5.58 5.18 -10.13
N PHE A 26 -6.84 5.47 -9.78
CA PHE A 26 -7.75 6.18 -10.70
C PHE A 26 -7.17 7.50 -11.15
N ARG A 27 -6.70 8.33 -10.22
CA ARG A 27 -6.11 9.63 -10.53
C ARG A 27 -4.72 9.56 -11.17
N GLU A 28 -4.07 8.39 -11.11
CA GLU A 28 -2.75 8.18 -11.71
C GLU A 28 -2.87 7.68 -13.15
N ASP A 29 -3.81 6.75 -13.39
CA ASP A 29 -3.93 5.99 -14.63
C ASP A 29 -5.13 6.38 -15.50
N THR A 30 -6.07 7.18 -14.99
CA THR A 30 -7.27 7.61 -15.72
C THR A 30 -7.54 9.12 -15.56
N ASP A 31 -8.43 9.64 -16.41
CA ASP A 31 -8.95 11.02 -16.28
C ASP A 31 -10.22 11.07 -15.40
N ASP A 32 -10.59 9.97 -14.74
CA ASP A 32 -11.79 9.87 -13.91
C ASP A 32 -11.54 10.33 -12.47
N GLU A 33 -12.61 10.77 -11.80
CA GLU A 33 -12.58 11.13 -10.38
C GLU A 33 -13.06 9.98 -9.48
N VAL A 34 -12.62 10.01 -8.22
CA VAL A 34 -13.18 9.14 -7.17
C VAL A 34 -14.67 9.48 -7.00
N PRO A 35 -15.60 8.51 -7.07
CA PRO A 35 -17.03 8.79 -6.98
C PRO A 35 -17.43 9.48 -5.67
N ASP A 36 -18.37 10.42 -5.72
CA ASP A 36 -18.88 11.13 -4.53
C ASP A 36 -19.60 10.23 -3.51
N SER A 37 -19.90 8.98 -3.88
CA SER A 37 -20.59 8.01 -3.03
C SER A 37 -19.67 7.25 -2.06
N VAL A 38 -18.36 7.51 -2.08
CA VAL A 38 -17.39 6.91 -1.14
C VAL A 38 -17.52 7.50 0.27
N GLU A 39 -16.97 6.81 1.27
CA GLU A 39 -16.93 7.32 2.65
C GLU A 39 -16.10 8.60 2.78
N ASP A 40 -16.42 9.38 3.81
CA ASP A 40 -15.69 10.60 4.14
C ASP A 40 -14.18 10.33 4.30
N GLY A 41 -13.38 11.15 3.62
CA GLY A 41 -11.92 11.09 3.65
C GLY A 41 -11.28 10.07 2.69
N VAL A 42 -12.06 9.25 1.96
CA VAL A 42 -11.50 8.34 0.94
C VAL A 42 -10.81 9.12 -0.17
N SER A 43 -11.46 10.16 -0.71
CA SER A 43 -10.88 10.99 -1.78
C SER A 43 -9.55 11.61 -1.36
N ALA A 44 -9.47 12.12 -0.12
CA ALA A 44 -8.22 12.65 0.43
C ALA A 44 -7.14 11.58 0.65
N LEU A 45 -7.54 10.37 1.05
CA LEU A 45 -6.61 9.25 1.20
C LEU A 45 -6.08 8.76 -0.15
N VAL A 46 -6.92 8.75 -1.19
CA VAL A 46 -6.49 8.52 -2.58
C VAL A 46 -5.46 9.58 -2.99
N ASP A 47 -5.73 10.87 -2.75
CA ASP A 47 -4.77 11.94 -3.03
C ASP A 47 -3.42 11.76 -2.33
N GLU A 48 -3.41 11.27 -1.09
CA GLU A 48 -2.17 10.99 -0.39
C GLU A 48 -1.43 9.77 -0.95
N MET A 49 -2.15 8.81 -1.53
CA MET A 49 -1.61 7.61 -2.15
C MET A 49 -1.17 7.81 -3.61
N THR A 50 -1.59 8.90 -4.26
CA THR A 50 -1.16 9.25 -5.62
C THR A 50 0.21 9.94 -5.59
N PHE A 51 1.13 9.44 -6.42
CA PHE A 51 2.47 10.01 -6.59
C PHE A 51 2.75 10.28 -8.05
N ARG A 52 3.68 11.19 -8.36
CA ARG A 52 4.01 11.52 -9.76
C ARG A 52 4.82 10.44 -10.46
N SER A 53 5.52 9.62 -9.66
CA SER A 53 6.32 8.51 -10.15
C SER A 53 6.69 7.58 -8.98
N SER A 54 7.20 6.39 -9.31
CA SER A 54 7.77 5.49 -8.29
C SER A 54 8.92 6.12 -7.50
N ASP A 55 9.71 7.04 -8.07
CA ASP A 55 10.81 7.68 -7.35
C ASP A 55 10.29 8.74 -6.37
N ASP A 56 9.30 9.51 -6.81
CA ASP A 56 8.57 10.47 -5.97
C ASP A 56 7.94 9.77 -4.75
N GLU A 57 7.33 8.61 -4.97
CA GLU A 57 6.79 7.80 -3.88
C GLU A 57 7.88 7.37 -2.89
N MET A 58 9.02 6.87 -3.38
CA MET A 58 10.07 6.34 -2.51
C MET A 58 10.67 7.42 -1.59
N GLU A 59 10.67 8.67 -2.04
CA GLU A 59 11.12 9.83 -1.28
C GLU A 59 10.04 10.38 -0.35
N ASN A 60 8.82 10.60 -0.87
CA ASN A 60 7.80 11.41 -0.21
C ASN A 60 6.76 10.61 0.59
N LEU A 61 6.66 9.29 0.43
CA LEU A 61 5.70 8.47 1.19
C LEU A 61 5.84 8.62 2.70
N TRP A 62 7.06 8.86 3.19
CA TRP A 62 7.34 8.89 4.62
C TRP A 62 6.76 10.10 5.34
N SER A 63 6.47 11.19 4.62
CA SER A 63 5.84 12.39 5.17
C SER A 63 4.30 12.35 5.09
N ARG A 64 3.72 11.36 4.42
CA ARG A 64 2.26 11.15 4.34
C ARG A 64 1.68 10.62 5.64
N SER A 65 0.36 10.52 5.73
CA SER A 65 -0.30 9.95 6.90
C SER A 65 0.08 8.48 7.13
N ASP A 66 -0.21 7.98 8.32
CA ASP A 66 0.04 6.57 8.66
C ASP A 66 -0.88 5.62 7.90
N GLU A 67 -2.11 6.05 7.59
CA GLU A 67 -3.04 5.29 6.74
C GLU A 67 -2.53 5.17 5.31
N THR A 68 -1.90 6.21 4.76
CA THR A 68 -1.27 6.15 3.43
C THR A 68 -0.13 5.13 3.40
N LYS A 69 0.70 5.08 4.45
CA LYS A 69 1.77 4.07 4.56
C LYS A 69 1.18 2.65 4.64
N LEU A 70 0.08 2.48 5.37
CA LEU A 70 -0.64 1.22 5.44
C LEU A 70 -1.23 0.84 4.07
N GLY A 71 -1.89 1.77 3.38
CA GLY A 71 -2.40 1.57 2.02
C GLY A 71 -1.31 1.16 1.04
N LYS A 72 -0.17 1.87 1.03
CA LYS A 72 0.98 1.52 0.17
C LYS A 72 1.63 0.18 0.53
N LEU A 73 1.55 -0.27 1.79
CA LEU A 73 1.96 -1.63 2.12
C LEU A 73 1.06 -2.67 1.41
N TYR A 74 -0.27 -2.48 1.41
CA TYR A 74 -1.18 -3.37 0.68
C TYR A 74 -0.85 -3.38 -0.81
N ASP A 75 -0.87 -2.21 -1.46
CA ASP A 75 -0.57 -2.03 -2.88
C ASP A 75 0.75 -2.73 -3.25
N LYS A 76 1.86 -2.37 -2.60
CA LYS A 76 3.18 -2.93 -2.92
C LYS A 76 3.27 -4.44 -2.67
N THR A 77 2.58 -4.96 -1.66
CA THR A 77 2.54 -6.40 -1.42
C THR A 77 1.91 -7.14 -2.59
N PHE A 78 0.80 -6.62 -3.14
CA PHE A 78 0.15 -7.21 -4.31
C PHE A 78 1.00 -7.05 -5.58
N ASN A 79 1.62 -5.89 -5.78
CA ASN A 79 2.58 -5.68 -6.86
C ASN A 79 3.76 -6.67 -6.82
N PHE A 80 4.19 -7.10 -5.62
CA PHE A 80 5.24 -8.10 -5.49
C PHE A 80 4.77 -9.55 -5.65
N LEU A 81 3.48 -9.83 -5.46
CA LEU A 81 2.92 -11.15 -5.76
C LEU A 81 2.98 -11.46 -7.26
N ASP A 82 2.84 -10.43 -8.10
CA ASP A 82 3.07 -10.49 -9.55
C ASP A 82 4.20 -9.55 -9.99
N ASN A 83 5.44 -9.92 -9.65
CA ASN A 83 6.64 -9.14 -10.00
C ASN A 83 7.32 -9.58 -11.31
N SER A 84 6.64 -10.40 -12.12
CA SER A 84 7.21 -11.02 -13.33
C SER A 84 7.73 -10.00 -14.36
N TRP A 85 7.14 -8.80 -14.36
CA TRP A 85 7.47 -7.67 -15.21
C TRP A 85 8.63 -6.81 -14.68
N MET A 86 9.08 -6.99 -13.43
CA MET A 86 10.13 -6.19 -12.82
C MET A 86 11.52 -6.73 -13.17
N SER A 87 12.47 -5.85 -13.49
CA SER A 87 13.90 -6.20 -13.54
C SER A 87 14.44 -6.49 -12.14
N ASP A 88 15.55 -7.22 -12.03
CA ASP A 88 16.12 -7.60 -10.74
C ASP A 88 16.59 -6.39 -9.92
N GLU A 89 17.11 -5.36 -10.58
CA GLU A 89 17.45 -4.08 -9.93
C GLU A 89 16.21 -3.42 -9.32
N ARG A 90 15.10 -3.39 -10.09
CA ARG A 90 13.83 -2.83 -9.61
C ARG A 90 13.27 -3.65 -8.46
N LYS A 91 13.32 -4.99 -8.54
CA LYS A 91 12.92 -5.87 -7.44
C LYS A 91 13.71 -5.57 -6.17
N ALA A 92 15.04 -5.44 -6.25
CA ALA A 92 15.87 -5.14 -5.09
C ALA A 92 15.50 -3.80 -4.43
N LYS A 93 15.32 -2.74 -5.23
CA LYS A 93 14.92 -1.40 -4.75
C LYS A 93 13.55 -1.44 -4.06
N HIS A 94 12.56 -2.03 -4.73
CA HIS A 94 11.21 -2.13 -4.21
C HIS A 94 11.13 -3.07 -2.99
N ALA A 95 11.97 -4.11 -2.90
CA ALA A 95 11.98 -5.04 -1.76
C ALA A 95 12.53 -4.36 -0.51
N ALA A 96 13.58 -3.56 -0.64
CA ALA A 96 14.08 -2.72 0.46
C ALA A 96 13.00 -1.74 0.95
N HIS A 97 12.26 -1.14 0.03
CA HIS A 97 11.17 -0.23 0.35
C HIS A 97 10.00 -0.96 1.06
N LEU A 98 9.60 -2.13 0.57
CA LEU A 98 8.56 -2.96 1.17
C LEU A 98 8.95 -3.44 2.58
N ARG A 99 10.22 -3.81 2.82
CA ARG A 99 10.73 -4.14 4.16
C ARG A 99 10.55 -2.97 5.13
N ARG A 100 10.93 -1.75 4.70
CA ARG A 100 10.77 -0.55 5.52
C ARG A 100 9.29 -0.26 5.81
N LEU A 101 8.39 -0.45 4.85
CA LEU A 101 6.95 -0.33 5.06
C LEU A 101 6.44 -1.35 6.09
N CYS A 102 6.87 -2.61 6.01
CA CYS A 102 6.53 -3.62 7.01
C CYS A 102 6.91 -3.17 8.43
N ASP A 103 8.14 -2.68 8.61
CA ASP A 103 8.64 -2.25 9.92
C ASP A 103 7.90 -1.03 10.47
N VAL A 104 7.57 -0.07 9.60
CA VAL A 104 6.82 1.14 9.98
C VAL A 104 5.38 0.80 10.33
N VAL A 105 4.66 0.09 9.45
CA VAL A 105 3.27 -0.31 9.69
C VAL A 105 3.15 -1.19 10.92
N GLN A 106 4.07 -2.13 11.12
CA GLN A 106 4.06 -2.98 12.31
C GLN A 106 4.23 -2.19 13.60
N ARG A 107 5.02 -1.11 13.58
CA ARG A 107 5.17 -0.21 14.74
C ARG A 107 3.92 0.59 15.03
N LEU A 108 3.20 1.01 13.98
CA LEU A 108 2.03 1.89 14.07
C LEU A 108 0.76 1.11 14.44
N TYR A 109 0.56 -0.06 13.83
CA TYR A 109 -0.70 -0.81 13.89
C TYR A 109 -0.55 -2.22 14.51
N GLY A 110 0.66 -2.60 14.90
CA GLY A 110 0.96 -3.96 15.34
C GLY A 110 1.10 -4.94 14.18
N THR A 111 1.16 -6.24 14.50
CA THR A 111 1.37 -7.29 13.50
C THR A 111 0.07 -7.63 12.78
N LEU A 112 -0.29 -6.80 11.80
CA LEU A 112 -1.41 -7.05 10.88
C LEU A 112 -1.14 -8.26 9.97
N ASN A 113 -2.18 -8.88 9.42
CA ASN A 113 -2.03 -9.99 8.48
C ASN A 113 -1.26 -9.56 7.22
N ILE A 114 -1.48 -8.33 6.74
CA ILE A 114 -0.73 -7.81 5.58
C ILE A 114 0.78 -7.73 5.84
N VAL A 115 1.21 -7.43 7.07
CA VAL A 115 2.64 -7.43 7.43
C VAL A 115 3.21 -8.84 7.31
N LEU A 116 2.47 -9.85 7.77
CA LEU A 116 2.88 -11.25 7.66
C LEU A 116 2.98 -11.70 6.20
N ILE A 117 1.98 -11.36 5.39
CA ILE A 117 1.95 -11.67 3.95
C ILE A 117 3.14 -10.99 3.25
N ALA A 118 3.33 -9.69 3.45
CA ALA A 118 4.41 -8.92 2.85
C ALA A 118 5.79 -9.50 3.19
N ARG A 119 6.03 -9.84 4.47
CA ARG A 119 7.28 -10.49 4.89
C ARG A 119 7.44 -11.89 4.27
N GLY A 120 6.37 -12.65 4.12
CA GLY A 120 6.39 -13.95 3.43
C GLY A 120 6.76 -13.82 1.95
N VAL A 121 6.21 -12.81 1.26
CA VAL A 121 6.56 -12.50 -0.13
C VAL A 121 8.03 -12.11 -0.24
N LEU A 122 8.53 -11.25 0.65
CA LEU A 122 9.95 -10.88 0.71
C LEU A 122 10.86 -12.08 0.95
N HIS A 123 10.49 -12.98 1.88
CA HIS A 123 11.25 -14.19 2.15
C HIS A 123 11.38 -15.08 0.91
N LYS A 124 10.29 -15.25 0.15
CA LYS A 124 10.31 -16.01 -1.12
C LYS A 124 11.30 -15.43 -2.13
N LEU A 125 11.46 -14.10 -2.16
CA LEU A 125 12.40 -13.44 -3.07
C LEU A 125 13.85 -13.60 -2.64
N ASP A 126 14.12 -13.68 -1.34
CA ASP A 126 15.47 -13.85 -0.81
C ASP A 126 16.02 -15.28 -1.01
N VAL A 127 15.14 -16.25 -1.29
CA VAL A 127 15.49 -17.67 -1.48
C VAL A 127 15.34 -18.16 -2.93
N ALA A 128 14.85 -17.30 -3.83
CA ALA A 128 14.67 -17.59 -5.26
C ALA A 128 15.90 -17.18 -6.07
#